data_AF-A0A2C6A1A9-F1
#
_entry.id   AF-A0A2C6A1A9-F1
#
_cell.length_a   1.000
_cell.length_b   1.000
_cell.length_c   1.000
_cell.angle_alpha   90.00
_cell.angle_beta   90.00
_cell.angle_gamma   90.00
#
_symmetry.space_group_name_H-M   'P 1'
#
loop_
_entity.id
_entity.type
_entity.pdbx_description
1 polymer ?
#
loop_
_entity_poly.entity_id
_entity_poly.type
_entity_poly.pdbx_seq_one_letter_code
_entity_poly.pdbx_strand_id
1 'polypeptide(L)' 'MAGQNTISGTSMASPHVCGLGAYLASVEGFSSPQALCNRIRELATQDVIKGLPAGTANLLAYNGNEQDGEEE' A
#
# COMPACT_ATOMS: atom_id res chain seq x y z
N MET A 1 4.03 27.33 12.66
CA MET A 1 5.06 26.30 12.83
C MET A 1 4.42 24.96 12.57
N ALA A 2 5.01 24.12 11.70
CA ALA A 2 4.53 22.75 11.52
C ALA A 2 4.91 21.94 12.79
N GLY A 3 3.92 21.39 13.47
CA GLY A 3 4.12 20.39 14.52
C GLY A 3 4.02 19.01 13.92
N GLN A 4 4.88 18.09 14.36
CA GLN A 4 4.77 16.67 14.04
C GLN A 4 4.28 15.93 15.28
N ASN A 5 3.38 14.98 15.10
CA ASN A 5 2.89 14.12 16.17
C ASN A 5 2.91 12.67 15.68
N THR A 6 3.35 11.74 16.54
CA THR A 6 3.32 10.30 16.25
C THR A 6 2.06 9.72 16.85
N ILE A 7 1.14 9.32 15.99
CA ILE A 7 -0.17 8.75 16.37
C ILE A 7 -0.42 7.48 15.58
N SER A 8 -1.26 6.60 16.11
CA SER A 8 -1.55 5.28 15.52
C SER A 8 -3.05 5.13 15.27
N GLY A 9 -3.41 4.38 14.23
CA GLY A 9 -4.78 4.05 13.90
C GLY A 9 -5.01 3.79 12.42
N THR A 10 -6.15 3.21 12.07
CA THR A 10 -6.54 2.96 10.67
C THR A 10 -6.65 4.26 9.88
N SER A 11 -7.03 5.37 10.52
CA SER A 11 -7.02 6.71 9.92
C SER A 11 -5.63 7.17 9.47
N MET A 12 -4.55 6.59 10.01
CA MET A 12 -3.17 6.86 9.57
C MET A 12 -2.69 5.85 8.52
N ALA A 13 -3.29 4.66 8.46
CA ALA A 13 -3.07 3.70 7.38
C ALA A 13 -3.76 4.11 6.07
N SER A 14 -5.00 4.61 6.14
CA SER A 14 -5.76 5.09 4.97
C SER A 14 -5.03 6.10 4.08
N PRO A 15 -4.36 7.15 4.60
CA PRO A 15 -3.62 8.08 3.75
C PRO A 15 -2.42 7.44 3.04
N HIS A 16 -1.83 6.36 3.56
CA HIS A 16 -0.78 5.62 2.84
C HIS A 16 -1.36 4.91 1.61
N VAL A 17 -2.52 4.25 1.74
CA VAL A 17 -3.20 3.59 0.60
C VAL A 17 -3.69 4.63 -0.42
N CYS A 18 -4.19 5.78 0.05
CA CYS A 18 -4.59 6.88 -0.83
C CYS A 18 -3.41 7.43 -1.63
N GLY A 19 -2.28 7.71 -0.97
CA GLY A 19 -1.05 8.16 -1.62
C GLY A 19 -0.52 7.13 -2.62
N LEU A 20 -0.54 5.84 -2.26
CA LEU A 20 -0.20 4.75 -3.17
C LEU A 20 -1.12 4.72 -4.41
N GLY A 21 -2.43 4.83 -4.22
CA GLY A 21 -3.37 4.86 -5.32
C GLY A 21 -3.15 6.06 -6.25
N ALA A 22 -2.87 7.24 -5.68
CA ALA A 22 -2.52 8.43 -6.45
C ALA A 22 -1.22 8.25 -7.24
N TYR A 23 -0.19 7.64 -6.63
CA TYR A 23 1.07 7.32 -7.28
C TYR A 23 0.87 6.35 -8.46
N LEU A 24 0.19 5.22 -8.23
CA LEU A 24 -0.07 4.25 -9.29
C LEU A 24 -0.90 4.90 -10.41
N ALA A 25 -1.92 5.70 -10.07
CA ALA A 25 -2.75 6.36 -11.06
C ALA A 25 -1.98 7.37 -11.92
N SER A 26 -0.94 8.00 -11.38
CA SER A 26 -0.10 8.94 -12.15
C SER A 26 0.92 8.24 -13.05
N VAL A 27 1.42 7.06 -12.67
CA VAL A 27 2.47 6.35 -13.43
C VAL A 27 1.94 5.28 -14.38
N GLU A 28 0.90 4.53 -14.01
CA GLU A 28 0.35 3.43 -14.85
C GLU A 28 -0.90 3.87 -15.63
N GLY A 29 -1.71 4.75 -15.05
CA GLY A 29 -3.01 5.15 -15.59
C GLY A 29 -4.07 4.04 -15.50
N PHE A 30 -5.31 4.38 -15.13
CA PHE A 30 -6.39 3.41 -14.97
C PHE A 30 -7.69 3.86 -15.62
N SER A 31 -8.42 2.90 -16.21
CA SER A 31 -9.73 3.12 -16.80
C SER A 31 -10.87 3.11 -15.78
N SER A 32 -10.65 2.56 -14.57
CA SER A 32 -11.66 2.53 -13.51
C SER A 32 -11.05 2.47 -12.10
N PRO A 33 -11.79 2.92 -11.07
CA PRO A 33 -11.38 2.78 -9.67
C PRO A 33 -11.19 1.33 -9.24
N GLN A 34 -12.00 0.41 -9.77
CA GLN A 34 -11.90 -1.02 -9.45
C GLN A 34 -10.58 -1.61 -9.95
N ALA A 35 -10.15 -1.22 -11.16
CA ALA A 35 -8.87 -1.66 -11.71
C ALA A 35 -7.69 -1.18 -10.84
N LEU A 36 -7.74 0.06 -10.36
CA LEU A 36 -6.74 0.60 -9.43
C LEU A 36 -6.73 -0.18 -8.10
N CYS A 37 -7.89 -0.45 -7.50
CA CYS A 37 -7.99 -1.24 -6.27
C CYS A 37 -7.45 -2.67 -6.45
N ASN A 38 -7.72 -3.31 -7.59
CA ASN A 38 -7.19 -4.64 -7.89
C ASN A 38 -5.66 -4.58 -8.03
N ARG A 39 -5.14 -3.59 -8.75
CA ARG A 39 -3.70 -3.40 -8.92
C ARG A 39 -2.96 -3.20 -7.60
N ILE A 40 -3.52 -2.39 -6.69
CA ILE A 40 -2.97 -2.21 -5.33
C ILE A 40 -2.89 -3.56 -4.59
N ARG A 41 -3.90 -4.43 -4.74
CA ARG A 41 -3.93 -5.75 -4.11
C ARG A 41 -2.96 -6.73 -4.75
N GLU A 42 -2.77 -6.65 -6.06
CA GLU A 42 -1.82 -7.48 -6.82
C GLU A 42 -0.38 -7.16 -6.44
N LEU A 43 -0.05 -5.89 -6.25
CA LEU A 43 1.29 -5.47 -5.84
C LEU A 43 1.58 -5.75 -4.36
N ALA A 44 0.56 -5.92 -3.53
CA ALA A 44 0.74 -6.06 -2.09
C ALA A 44 1.64 -7.25 -1.72
N THR A 45 2.50 -7.04 -0.72
CA THR A 45 3.31 -8.11 -0.14
C THR A 45 2.40 -9.07 0.62
N GLN A 46 2.45 -10.35 0.24
CA GLN A 46 1.54 -11.38 0.76
C GLN A 46 2.12 -12.05 2.01
N ASP A 47 1.24 -12.46 2.93
CA ASP A 47 1.54 -13.38 4.03
C ASP A 47 2.60 -12.91 5.07
N VAL A 48 2.84 -11.61 5.17
CA VAL A 48 3.80 -11.02 6.14
C VAL A 48 3.17 -10.57 7.46
N ILE A 49 1.85 -10.36 7.50
CA ILE A 49 1.15 -9.86 8.69
C ILE A 49 0.82 -11.04 9.62
N LYS A 50 1.17 -10.89 10.91
CA LYS A 50 0.96 -11.92 11.94
C LYS A 50 -0.27 -11.61 12.78
N GLY A 51 -0.88 -12.67 13.35
CA GLY A 51 -2.00 -12.53 14.30
C GLY A 51 -3.35 -12.16 13.66
N LEU A 52 -3.51 -12.37 12.35
CA LEU A 52 -4.76 -12.08 11.65
C LEU A 52 -5.83 -13.14 11.96
N PRO A 53 -7.10 -12.74 12.17
CA PRO A 53 -8.23 -13.66 12.19
C PRO A 53 -8.36 -14.42 10.86
N ALA A 54 -8.84 -15.67 10.92
CA ALA A 54 -9.10 -16.47 9.73
C ALA A 54 -10.05 -15.74 8.75
N GLY A 55 -9.72 -15.79 7.46
CA GLY A 55 -10.50 -15.12 6.40
C GLY A 55 -10.15 -13.64 6.17
N THR A 56 -9.24 -13.05 6.95
CA THR A 56 -8.73 -11.70 6.68
C THR A 56 -7.65 -11.76 5.60
N ALA A 57 -7.71 -10.88 4.60
CA ALA A 57 -6.69 -10.80 3.56
C ALA A 57 -5.33 -10.40 4.16
N ASN A 58 -4.31 -11.23 3.95
CA ASN A 58 -2.96 -10.98 4.42
C ASN A 58 -2.15 -10.24 3.35
N LEU A 59 -2.49 -8.96 3.15
CA LEU A 59 -1.91 -8.10 2.12
C LEU A 59 -1.37 -6.82 2.75
N LEU A 60 -0.06 -6.60 2.62
CA LEU A 60 0.60 -5.36 3.02
C LEU A 60 0.84 -4.48 1.78
N ALA A 61 0.38 -3.23 1.81
CA ALA A 61 0.50 -2.31 0.68
C ALA A 61 1.96 -2.11 0.25
N TYR A 62 2.21 -2.19 -1.06
CA TYR A 62 3.53 -2.04 -1.66
C TYR A 62 3.41 -1.26 -2.98
N ASN A 63 4.41 -0.43 -3.28
CA ASN A 63 4.38 0.45 -4.45
C ASN A 63 5.04 -0.14 -5.71
N GLY A 64 5.52 -1.39 -5.66
CA GLY A 64 6.14 -2.03 -6.82
C GLY A 64 7.52 -1.46 -7.19
N ASN A 65 8.09 -0.57 -6.38
CA ASN A 65 9.43 -0.06 -6.60
C ASN A 65 10.42 -1.05 -5.98
N GLU A 66 10.83 -2.04 -6.76
CA GLU A 66 11.87 -2.97 -6.38
C GLU A 66 13.16 -2.17 -6.20
N GLN A 67 13.69 -2.17 -4.97
CA GLN A 67 15.09 -1.82 -4.80
C GLN A 67 15.84 -3.03 -5.34
N ASP A 68 16.26 -2.94 -6.60
CA ASP A 68 17.29 -3.80 -7.16
C ASP A 68 18.42 -3.81 -6.11
N GLY A 69 18.57 -4.95 -5.45
CA GLY A 69 19.61 -5.11 -4.46
C GLY A 69 20.92 -4.97 -5.20
N GLU A 70 21.63 -3.87 -4.94
CA GLU A 70 23.08 -3.91 -5.04
C GLU A 70 23.51 -5.01 -4.05
N GLU A 71 23.71 -6.21 -4.58
CA GLU A 71 24.46 -7.26 -3.90
C GLU A 71 25.87 -6.70 -3.67
N GLU A 72 26.19 -6.34 -2.42
CA GLU A 72 27.56 -6.29 -1.90
C GLU A 72 27.75 -7.36 -0.84
#